data_AF-A0A4Q2JPB6-F1
#
_entry.id   AF-A0A4Q2JPB6-F1
#
_cell.length_a   1.000
_cell.length_b   1.000
_cell.length_c   1.000
_cell.angle_alpha   90.00
_cell.angle_beta   90.00
_cell.angle_gamma   90.00
#
_symmetry.space_group_name_H-M   'P 1'
#
loop_
_entity.id
_entity.type
_entity.pdbx_description
1 polymer ?
#
loop_
_entity_poly.entity_id
_entity_poly.type
_entity_poly.pdbx_seq_one_letter_code
_entity_poly.pdbx_strand_id
1 'polypeptide(L)'
;GGPGAAAGGGASAAASAPALTGADRRSAEKELSSIDRRLEKLQVQIAEQHEKLARHDQSDYVGLGALGDELRSLEDSVADLETRWLEVSEQLEG
;
A
#
# COMPACT_ATOMS: atom_id res chain seq x y z
N GLY A 1 37.00 -14.52 50.23
CA GLY A 1 35.93 -15.53 50.17
C GLY A 1 34.65 -14.83 49.76
N GLY A 2 33.90 -15.42 48.82
CA GLY A 2 32.62 -14.91 48.28
C GLY A 2 31.45 -14.95 49.29
N PRO A 3 30.18 -14.81 48.85
CA PRO A 3 29.54 -15.43 47.66
C PRO A 3 29.02 -14.37 46.65
N GLY A 4 28.51 -14.61 45.43
CA GLY A 4 28.02 -15.80 44.72
C GLY A 4 26.49 -15.73 44.47
N ALA A 5 26.04 -15.33 43.26
CA ALA A 5 24.74 -15.64 42.57
C ALA A 5 24.49 -14.60 41.43
N ALA A 6 24.50 -14.89 40.12
CA ALA A 6 23.78 -15.84 39.28
C ALA A 6 22.31 -15.45 38.93
N ALA A 7 22.17 -14.87 37.73
CA ALA A 7 21.17 -15.14 36.67
C ALA A 7 19.65 -14.93 36.87
N GLY A 8 19.02 -14.42 35.80
CA GLY A 8 17.60 -14.57 35.47
C GLY A 8 17.02 -13.27 34.94
N GLY A 9 16.73 -13.09 33.66
CA GLY A 9 16.15 -14.07 32.73
C GLY A 9 14.78 -13.52 32.34
N GLY A 10 14.74 -12.78 31.24
CA GLY A 10 13.52 -12.19 30.72
C GLY A 10 13.76 -11.49 29.39
N ALA A 11 14.62 -12.07 28.54
CA ALA A 11 14.50 -11.82 27.12
C ALA A 11 13.13 -12.41 26.75
N SER A 12 12.11 -11.57 26.72
CA SER A 12 10.87 -11.91 26.03
C SER A 12 11.29 -12.30 24.63
N ALA A 13 11.29 -13.60 24.37
CA ALA A 13 11.27 -14.14 23.04
C ALA A 13 10.05 -13.49 22.38
N ALA A 14 10.30 -12.45 21.60
CA ALA A 14 9.40 -12.05 20.55
C ALA A 14 9.26 -13.31 19.72
N ALA A 15 8.14 -14.01 19.92
CA ALA A 15 7.81 -15.18 19.14
C ALA A 15 7.77 -14.70 17.69
N SER A 16 8.83 -15.00 16.94
CA SER A 16 8.85 -14.79 15.50
C SER A 16 7.61 -15.48 14.96
N ALA A 17 6.71 -14.70 14.37
CA ALA A 17 5.63 -15.26 13.59
C ALA A 17 6.26 -16.26 12.60
N PRO A 18 5.63 -17.42 12.34
CA PRO A 18 6.19 -18.37 11.39
C PRO A 18 6.35 -17.65 10.04
N ALA A 19 7.60 -17.55 9.59
CA ALA A 19 7.94 -16.96 8.30
C ALA A 19 7.09 -17.60 7.20
N LEU A 20 6.62 -16.79 6.24
CA LEU A 20 5.77 -17.25 5.15
C LEU A 20 6.35 -18.50 4.48
N THR A 21 5.49 -19.47 4.17
CA THR A 21 5.93 -20.63 3.38
C THR A 21 6.32 -20.17 1.97
N GLY A 22 7.17 -20.92 1.26
CA GLY A 22 7.65 -20.51 -0.07
C GLY A 22 6.55 -20.33 -1.12
N ALA A 23 5.37 -20.94 -0.94
CA ALA A 23 4.22 -20.70 -1.81
C ALA A 23 3.53 -19.37 -1.47
N ASP A 24 3.34 -19.08 -0.19
CA ASP A 24 2.72 -17.84 0.30
C ASP A 24 3.60 -16.63 -0.03
N ARG A 25 4.92 -16.75 0.16
CA ARG A 25 5.89 -15.71 -0.22
C ARG A 25 5.83 -15.36 -1.70
N ARG A 26 5.83 -16.34 -2.61
CA ARG A 26 5.70 -16.09 -4.05
C ARG A 26 4.34 -15.47 -4.42
N SER A 27 3.29 -15.79 -3.66
CA SER A 27 1.97 -15.16 -3.87
C SER A 27 2.03 -13.68 -3.48
N ALA A 28 2.58 -13.36 -2.32
CA ALA A 28 2.77 -11.99 -1.85
C ALA A 28 3.68 -11.18 -2.79
N GLU A 29 4.80 -11.75 -3.28
CA GLU A 29 5.67 -11.10 -4.28
C GLU A 29 4.90 -10.77 -5.58
N LYS A 30 4.04 -11.68 -6.06
CA LYS A 30 3.21 -11.43 -7.25
C LYS A 30 2.15 -10.37 -7.00
N GLU A 31 1.56 -10.36 -5.82
CA GLU A 31 0.58 -9.37 -5.42
C GLU A 31 1.23 -7.97 -5.40
N LEU A 32 2.39 -7.83 -4.76
CA LEU A 32 3.16 -6.59 -4.72
C LEU A 32 3.45 -6.07 -6.13
N SER A 33 4.01 -6.92 -7.00
CA SER A 33 4.26 -6.56 -8.41
C SER A 33 2.99 -6.23 -9.20
N SER A 34 1.83 -6.79 -8.82
CA SER A 34 0.55 -6.42 -9.43
C SER A 34 0.06 -5.07 -8.94
N ILE A 35 0.30 -4.73 -7.67
CA ILE A 35 -0.08 -3.45 -7.08
C ILE A 35 0.77 -2.34 -7.71
N ASP A 36 2.08 -2.51 -7.83
CA ASP A 36 2.97 -1.54 -8.47
C ASP A 36 2.47 -1.14 -9.88
N ARG A 37 2.20 -2.14 -10.73
CA ARG A 37 1.67 -1.91 -12.09
C ARG A 37 0.31 -1.22 -12.10
N ARG A 38 -0.54 -1.47 -11.10
CA ARG A 38 -1.85 -0.82 -10.98
C ARG A 38 -1.69 0.64 -10.53
N LEU A 39 -0.80 0.91 -9.58
CA LEU A 39 -0.46 2.26 -9.15
C LEU A 39 0.08 3.08 -10.33
N GLU A 40 1.05 2.56 -11.09
CA GLU A 40 1.56 3.23 -12.30
C GLU A 40 0.44 3.59 -13.28
N LYS A 41 -0.49 2.66 -13.52
CA LYS A 41 -1.64 2.90 -14.40
C LYS A 41 -2.58 3.98 -13.85
N LEU A 42 -2.89 3.94 -12.55
CA LEU A 42 -3.75 4.94 -11.93
C LEU A 42 -3.14 6.33 -11.99
N GLN A 43 -1.81 6.46 -11.82
CA GLN A 43 -1.15 7.76 -11.95
C GLN A 43 -1.27 8.35 -13.36
N VAL A 44 -1.19 7.52 -14.41
CA VAL A 44 -1.47 7.98 -15.78
C VAL A 44 -2.92 8.43 -15.93
N GLN A 45 -3.88 7.67 -15.39
CA GLN A 45 -5.30 8.02 -15.46
C GLN A 45 -5.63 9.31 -14.71
N ILE A 46 -5.04 9.52 -13.53
CA ILE A 46 -5.16 10.76 -12.74
C ILE A 46 -4.62 11.95 -13.53
N ALA A 47 -3.44 11.81 -14.15
CA ALA A 47 -2.88 12.87 -15.00
C ALA A 47 -3.80 13.20 -16.18
N GLU A 48 -4.30 12.18 -16.90
CA GLU A 48 -5.29 12.37 -17.97
C GLU A 48 -6.56 13.06 -17.47
N GLN A 49 -7.04 12.71 -16.28
CA GLN A 49 -8.22 13.32 -15.69
C GLN A 49 -8.00 14.79 -15.33
N HIS A 50 -6.84 15.12 -14.77
CA HIS A 50 -6.45 16.52 -14.56
C HIS A 50 -6.39 17.31 -15.87
N GLU A 51 -5.86 16.72 -16.94
CA GLU A 51 -5.86 17.37 -18.25
C GLU A 51 -7.28 17.60 -18.80
N LYS A 52 -8.19 16.63 -18.65
CA LYS A 52 -9.60 16.82 -19.02
C LYS A 52 -10.22 17.97 -18.25
N LEU A 53 -10.01 18.01 -16.93
CA LEU A 53 -10.56 19.03 -16.05
C LEU A 53 -10.02 20.43 -16.41
N ALA A 54 -8.73 20.53 -16.74
CA ALA A 54 -8.10 21.77 -17.19
C ALA A 54 -8.59 22.25 -18.56
N ARG A 55 -8.98 21.33 -19.45
CA ARG A 55 -9.50 21.66 -20.80
C ARG A 55 -11.02 21.83 -20.84
N HIS A 56 -11.73 21.48 -19.78
CA HIS A 56 -13.20 21.53 -19.73
C HIS A 56 -13.73 22.97 -19.68
N ASP A 57 -14.97 23.14 -20.15
CA ASP A 57 -15.66 24.43 -20.07
C ASP A 57 -15.90 24.82 -18.61
N GLN A 58 -15.34 25.96 -18.20
CA GLN A 58 -15.41 26.47 -16.83
C GLN A 58 -16.81 26.98 -16.43
N SER A 59 -17.71 27.13 -17.40
CA SER A 59 -19.12 27.46 -17.16
C SER A 59 -19.99 26.22 -16.95
N ASP A 60 -19.49 25.03 -17.30
CA ASP A 60 -20.20 23.76 -17.12
C ASP A 60 -19.88 23.14 -15.75
N TYR A 61 -20.51 23.69 -14.71
CA TYR A 61 -20.33 23.24 -13.33
C TYR A 61 -20.74 21.78 -13.11
N VAL A 62 -21.70 21.26 -13.88
CA VAL A 62 -22.17 19.88 -13.75
C VAL A 62 -21.11 18.93 -14.31
N GLY A 63 -20.58 19.22 -15.50
CA GLY A 63 -19.50 18.45 -16.10
C GLY A 63 -18.21 18.50 -15.27
N LEU A 64 -17.85 19.67 -14.75
CA LEU A 64 -16.71 19.82 -13.84
C LEU A 64 -16.87 19.00 -12.56
N GLY A 65 -18.08 18.97 -11.98
CA GLY A 65 -18.38 18.15 -10.81
C GLY A 65 -18.17 16.66 -11.08
N ALA A 66 -18.72 16.16 -12.20
CA ALA A 66 -18.56 14.76 -12.60
C ALA A 66 -17.08 14.39 -12.84
N LEU A 67 -16.31 15.26 -13.52
CA LEU A 67 -14.88 15.02 -13.74
C LEU A 67 -14.08 15.02 -12.42
N GLY A 68 -14.47 15.86 -11.46
CA GLY A 68 -13.87 15.92 -10.13
C GLY A 68 -14.19 14.69 -9.26
N ASP A 69 -15.41 14.17 -9.36
CA ASP A 69 -15.80 12.94 -8.66
C ASP A 69 -15.05 11.72 -9.23
N GLU A 70 -14.87 11.66 -10.55
CA GLU A 70 -14.05 10.62 -11.19
C GLU A 70 -12.58 10.72 -10.75
N LEU A 71 -12.01 11.93 -10.68
CA LEU A 71 -10.65 12.15 -10.17
C LEU A 71 -10.51 11.64 -8.73
N ARG A 72 -11.44 12.02 -7.84
CA ARG A 72 -11.42 11.57 -6.44
C ARG A 72 -11.50 10.05 -6.33
N SER A 73 -12.33 9.40 -7.14
CA SER A 73 -12.43 7.93 -7.14
C SER A 73 -11.12 7.24 -7.56
N LEU A 74 -10.35 7.85 -8.48
CA LEU A 74 -9.03 7.34 -8.86
C LEU A 74 -8.02 7.53 -7.72
N GLU A 75 -8.03 8.70 -7.06
CA GLU A 75 -7.18 9.00 -5.91
C GLU A 75 -7.47 8.05 -4.72
N ASP A 76 -8.74 7.78 -4.43
CA ASP A 76 -9.16 6.81 -3.41
C ASP A 76 -8.62 5.40 -3.74
N SER A 77 -8.67 5.01 -5.01
CA SER A 77 -8.13 3.72 -5.46
C SER A 77 -6.61 3.64 -5.30
N VAL A 78 -5.89 4.76 -5.43
CA VAL A 78 -4.45 4.83 -5.14
C VAL A 78 -4.21 4.61 -3.65
N ALA A 79 -4.92 5.32 -2.78
CA ALA A 79 -4.77 5.19 -1.33
C ALA A 79 -5.04 3.76 -0.82
N ASP A 80 -6.08 3.10 -1.36
CA ASP A 80 -6.40 1.70 -1.05
C ASP A 80 -5.27 0.76 -1.47
N LEU A 81 -4.71 0.96 -2.67
CA LEU A 81 -3.61 0.14 -3.17
C LEU A 81 -2.30 0.41 -2.43
N GLU A 82 -2.00 1.64 -2.04
CA GLU A 82 -0.83 1.98 -1.22
C GLU A 82 -0.92 1.33 0.17
N THR A 83 -2.11 1.35 0.78
CA THR A 83 -2.35 0.64 2.05
C THR A 83 -2.09 -0.85 1.89
N ARG A 84 -2.63 -1.46 0.83
CA ARG A 84 -2.40 -2.89 0.56
C ARG A 84 -0.94 -3.20 0.24
N TRP A 85 -0.25 -2.30 -0.47
CA TRP A 85 1.17 -2.43 -0.79
C TRP A 85 2.01 -2.51 0.49
N LEU A 86 1.74 -1.65 1.47
CA LEU A 86 2.41 -1.67 2.77
C LEU A 86 2.15 -2.98 3.51
N GLU A 87 0.88 -3.40 3.61
CA GLU A 87 0.52 -4.67 4.27
C GLU A 87 1.23 -5.89 3.66
N VAL A 88 1.32 -5.94 2.32
CA VAL A 88 1.97 -7.05 1.61
C VAL A 88 3.49 -7.00 1.77
N SER A 89 4.07 -5.79 1.82
CA SER A 89 5.50 -5.59 2.06
C SER A 89 5.88 -6.04 3.47
N GLU A 90 5.10 -5.66 4.48
CA GLU A 90 5.28 -6.11 5.87
C GLU A 90 5.17 -7.64 6.00
N GLN A 91 4.25 -8.27 5.27
CA GLN A 91 4.15 -9.74 5.22
C GLN A 91 5.40 -10.41 4.64
N LEU A 92 6.07 -9.77 3.68
CA LEU A 92 7.29 -10.30 3.04
C LEU A 92 8.55 -10.10 3.89
N GLU A 93 8.57 -9.09 4.76
CA GLU A 93 9.66 -8.81 5.69
C GLU A 93 9.64 -9.70 6.95
N GLY A 94 8.45 -10.20 7.34
CA GLY A 94 8.23 -11.09 8.49
C GLY A 94 8.64 -12.55 8.27
#